data_AF-A0A3B9L8X8-F1
#
_entry.id   AF-A0A3B9L8X8-F1
#
_cell.length_a   1.000
_cell.length_b   1.000
_cell.length_c   1.000
_cell.angle_alpha   90.00
_cell.angle_beta   90.00
_cell.angle_gamma   90.00
#
_symmetry.space_group_name_H-M   'P 1'
#
loop_
_entity.id
_entity.type
_entity.pdbx_description
1 polymer ?
#
loop_
_entity_poly.entity_id
_entity_poly.type
_entity_poly.pdbx_seq_one_letter_code
_entity_poly.pdbx_strand_id
1 'polypeptide(L)' 'DRLNVIQLKMPALRDRSEDIPELTQKLINKLCAIQNIKVPMLEQDASKLLQELHFAGNVRELENMLERALALCDGEKITL' A
#
# COMPACT_ATOMS: atom_id res chain seq x y z
N ASP A 1 10.62 14.04 19.02
CA ASP A 1 9.33 13.61 19.62
C ASP A 1 8.40 13.20 18.48
N ARG A 2 7.66 12.11 18.66
CA ARG A 2 6.48 11.67 17.88
C ARG A 2 6.70 11.06 16.50
N LEU A 3 6.46 9.75 16.42
CA LEU A 3 5.20 9.19 15.90
C LEU A 3 5.13 7.72 16.31
N ASN A 4 4.34 7.43 17.34
CA ASN A 4 3.95 6.06 17.67
C ASN A 4 3.04 5.55 16.56
N VAL A 5 3.63 4.94 15.53
CA VAL A 5 2.92 4.07 14.59
C VAL A 5 2.27 2.98 15.42
N ILE A 6 0.97 3.14 15.65
CA ILE A 6 0.13 2.16 16.33
C ILE A 6 0.34 0.84 15.59
N GLN A 7 1.01 -0.09 16.26
CA GLN A 7 1.24 -1.43 15.74
C GLN A 7 -0.09 -2.20 15.78
N LEU A 8 -0.99 -1.90 14.85
CA LEU A 8 -2.10 -2.77 14.53
C LEU A 8 -1.47 -4.08 14.03
N LYS A 9 -1.42 -5.10 14.91
CA LYS A 9 -1.10 -6.48 14.57
C LYS A 9 -2.15 -6.97 13.56
N MET A 10 -1.95 -6.65 12.29
CA MET A 10 -2.77 -7.19 11.22
C MET A 10 -2.35 -8.63 10.98
N PRO A 11 -3.30 -9.55 10.80
CA PRO A 11 -3.02 -10.95 10.49
C PRO A 11 -2.21 -11.06 9.20
N ALA A 12 -1.54 -12.20 9.02
CA ALA A 12 -0.62 -12.38 7.92
C ALA A 12 -1.35 -12.35 6.56
N LEU A 13 -0.91 -11.46 5.68
CA LEU A 13 -1.48 -11.25 4.32
C LEU A 13 -1.30 -12.48 3.42
N ARG A 14 -0.37 -13.39 3.77
CA ARG A 14 -0.02 -14.58 3.00
C ARG A 14 -1.16 -15.60 2.82
N ASP A 15 -2.17 -15.58 3.67
CA ASP A 15 -3.32 -16.48 3.60
C ASP A 15 -4.51 -15.85 2.82
N ARG A 16 -4.36 -14.60 2.35
CA ARG A 16 -5.45 -13.78 1.78
C ARG A 16 -4.98 -12.92 0.60
N SER A 17 -4.35 -13.56 -0.39
CA SER A 17 -3.88 -12.89 -1.61
C SER A 17 -5.03 -12.24 -2.41
N GLU A 18 -6.25 -12.79 -2.27
CA GLU A 18 -7.48 -12.31 -2.89
C GLU A 18 -7.91 -10.93 -2.36
N ASP A 19 -7.56 -10.61 -1.11
CA ASP A 19 -7.83 -9.32 -0.46
C ASP A 19 -6.77 -8.25 -0.81
N ILE A 20 -5.64 -8.61 -1.46
CA ILE A 20 -4.54 -7.66 -1.78
C ILE A 20 -5.02 -6.44 -2.56
N PRO A 21 -5.85 -6.54 -3.60
CA PRO A 21 -6.33 -5.37 -4.35
C PRO A 21 -7.14 -4.42 -3.47
N GLU A 22 -8.06 -4.95 -2.67
CA GLU A 22 -8.88 -4.14 -1.76
C GLU A 22 -8.05 -3.50 -0.65
N LEU A 23 -7.10 -4.25 -0.07
CA LEU A 23 -6.19 -3.74 0.95
C LEU A 23 -5.27 -2.65 0.40
N THR A 24 -4.75 -2.84 -0.81
CA THR A 24 -3.94 -1.84 -1.52
C THR A 24 -4.72 -0.55 -1.68
N GLN A 25 -5.96 -0.62 -2.18
CA GLN A 25 -6.80 0.56 -2.36
C GLN A 25 -7.09 1.28 -1.03
N LYS A 26 -7.37 0.53 0.05
CA LYS A 26 -7.60 1.10 1.39
C LYS A 26 -6.34 1.77 1.94
N LEU A 27 -5.17 1.15 1.76
CA LEU A 27 -3.87 1.69 2.19
C LEU A 27 -3.51 2.96 1.43
N ILE A 28 -3.63 2.96 0.10
CA ILE A 28 -3.38 4.16 -0.72
C ILE A 28 -4.29 5.31 -0.27
N ASN A 29 -5.59 5.06 -0.11
CA ASN A 29 -6.53 6.09 0.38
C ASN A 29 -6.13 6.63 1.76
N LYS A 30 -5.76 5.75 2.69
CA LYS A 30 -5.32 6.13 4.03
C LYS A 30 -4.03 6.96 3.98
N LEU A 31 -3.03 6.54 3.21
CA LEU A 31 -1.75 7.24 3.07
C LEU A 31 -1.93 8.61 2.42
N CYS A 32 -2.75 8.70 1.37
CA CYS A 32 -3.07 9.96 0.71
C CYS A 32 -3.81 10.93 1.64
N ALA A 33 -4.75 10.41 2.45
CA ALA A 33 -5.46 11.22 3.45
C ALA A 33 -4.52 11.77 4.54
N ILE A 34 -3.53 10.99 4.97
CA ILE A 34 -2.52 11.42 5.95
C ILE A 34 -1.60 12.50 5.36
N GLN A 35 -1.19 12.33 4.10
CA GLN A 35 -0.28 13.25 3.41
C GLN A 35 -0.99 14.45 2.77
N ASN A 36 -2.33 14.46 2.78
CA ASN A 36 -3.17 15.46 2.13
C ASN A 36 -2.86 15.64 0.63
N ILE A 37 -2.65 14.51 -0.04
CA ILE A 37 -2.38 14.44 -1.48
C ILE A 37 -3.55 13.76 -2.20
N LYS A 38 -3.66 13.99 -3.51
CA LYS A 38 -4.64 13.29 -4.34
C LYS A 38 -4.28 11.80 -4.42
N VAL A 39 -5.31 10.96 -4.41
CA VAL A 39 -5.16 9.52 -4.63
C VAL A 39 -4.75 9.31 -6.09
N PRO A 40 -3.53 8.82 -6.37
CA PRO A 40 -3.08 8.57 -7.73
C PRO A 40 -3.80 7.35 -8.31
N MET A 41 -3.79 7.26 -9.65
CA MET A 41 -4.34 6.10 -10.32
C MET A 41 -3.35 4.92 -10.21
N LEU A 42 -3.82 3.79 -9.68
CA LEU A 42 -3.07 2.55 -9.69
C LEU A 42 -3.21 1.92 -11.09
N GLU A 43 -2.10 1.76 -11.81
CA GLU A 43 -2.11 1.08 -13.11
C GLU A 43 -2.43 -0.42 -12.93
N GLN A 44 -3.07 -1.04 -13.93
CA GLN A 44 -3.43 -2.46 -13.86
C GLN A 44 -2.21 -3.36 -13.67
N ASP A 45 -1.08 -3.01 -14.28
CA ASP A 45 0.18 -3.74 -14.13
C ASP A 45 0.70 -3.69 -12.69
N ALA A 46 0.58 -2.53 -12.02
CA ALA A 46 0.95 -2.41 -10.60
C ALA A 46 0.06 -3.29 -9.71
N SER A 47 -1.24 -3.34 -9.97
CA SER A 47 -2.17 -4.21 -9.24
C SER A 47 -1.90 -5.70 -9.44
N LYS A 48 -1.52 -6.11 -10.67
CA LYS A 48 -1.13 -7.50 -10.97
C LYS A 48 0.18 -7.86 -10.27
N LEU A 49 1.18 -6.99 -10.36
CA LEU A 49 2.47 -7.20 -9.71
C LEU A 49 2.31 -7.40 -8.19
N LEU A 50 1.48 -6.57 -7.55
CA LEU A 50 1.17 -6.70 -6.12
C LEU A 50 0.52 -8.05 -5.76
N GLN A 51 -0.28 -8.63 -6.65
CA GLN A 51 -0.86 -9.96 -6.43
C GLN A 51 0.16 -11.09 -6.59
N GLU A 52 1.17 -10.91 -7.44
CA GLU A 52 2.25 -11.88 -7.64
C GLU A 52 3.37 -11.78 -6.58
N LEU A 53 3.48 -10.62 -5.91
CA LEU A 53 4.46 -10.40 -4.85
C LEU A 53 4.07 -11.15 -3.56
N HIS A 54 4.97 -12.04 -3.12
CA HIS A 54 4.85 -12.70 -1.82
C HIS A 54 5.34 -11.76 -0.69
N PHE A 55 4.40 -11.11 0.00
CA PHE A 55 4.70 -10.27 1.17
C PHE A 55 5.03 -11.12 2.41
N ALA A 56 6.31 -11.47 2.59
CA ALA A 56 6.80 -12.27 3.71
C ALA A 56 6.56 -11.63 5.10
N GLY A 57 6.43 -10.29 5.17
CA GLY A 57 6.22 -9.52 6.41
C GLY A 57 4.81 -8.97 6.67
N ASN A 58 3.78 -9.46 5.95
CA ASN A 58 2.36 -9.05 6.08
C ASN A 58 2.02 -7.66 5.48
N VAL A 59 0.94 -7.02 5.96
CA VAL A 59 0.39 -5.71 5.51
C VAL A 59 1.38 -4.56 5.63
N ARG A 60 2.37 -4.67 6.53
CA ARG A 60 3.37 -3.62 6.75
C ARG A 60 4.33 -3.45 5.59
N GLU A 61 4.70 -4.53 4.92
CA GLU A 61 5.56 -4.44 3.74
C GLU A 61 4.82 -3.81 2.58
N LEU A 62 3.55 -4.19 2.38
CA LEU A 62 2.68 -3.56 1.42
C LEU A 62 2.52 -2.05 1.72
N GLU A 63 2.25 -1.68 2.97
CA GLU A 63 2.14 -0.27 3.38
C GLU A 63 3.45 0.50 3.12
N ASN A 64 4.61 -0.04 3.49
CA ASN A 64 5.92 0.58 3.25
C ASN A 64 6.27 0.70 1.76
N MET A 65 5.89 -0.29 0.94
CA MET A 65 6.09 -0.23 -0.51
C MET A 65 5.21 0.85 -1.13
N LEU A 66 3.93 0.90 -0.76
CA LEU A 66 2.98 1.91 -1.23
C LEU A 66 3.33 3.32 -0.77
N GLU A 67 3.79 3.48 0.47
CA GLU A 67 4.27 4.76 0.99
C GLU A 67 5.45 5.29 0.18
N ARG A 68 6.43 4.42 -0.13
CA ARG A 68 7.58 4.78 -0.98
C ARG A 68 7.16 5.07 -2.42
N ALA A 69 6.25 4.27 -2.99
CA ALA A 69 5.73 4.51 -4.32
C ALA A 69 4.98 5.85 -4.41
N LEU A 70 4.18 6.20 -3.39
CA LEU A 70 3.51 7.49 -3.28
C LEU A 70 4.50 8.65 -3.13
N ALA A 71 5.57 8.48 -2.35
CA ALA A 71 6.62 9.50 -2.19
C ALA A 71 7.43 9.74 -3.47
N LEU A 72 7.55 8.74 -4.34
CA LEU A 72 8.23 8.82 -5.64
C LEU A 72 7.30 9.21 -6.79
N CYS A 73 5.99 9.09 -6.59
CA CYS A 73 4.98 9.42 -7.59
C CYS A 73 4.64 10.91 -7.51
N ASP A 74 4.67 11.61 -8.64
CA ASP A 74 4.27 13.03 -8.76
C ASP A 74 2.74 13.25 -8.67
N GLY A 75 2.03 12.32 -8.02
CA GLY A 75 0.59 12.41 -7.76
C GLY A 75 -0.36 11.98 -8.89
N GLU A 76 0.14 11.59 -10.08
CA GLU A 76 -0.72 11.17 -11.19
C GLU A 76 -0.92 9.66 -11.28
N LYS A 77 0.16 8.86 -11.25
CA LYS A 77 0.10 7.41 -11.49
C LYS A 77 1.13 6.62 -10.69
N ILE A 78 0.69 5.61 -9.96
CA ILE A 78 1.60 4.65 -9.31
C ILE A 78 1.95 3.55 -10.31
N THR A 79 3.25 3.42 -10.58
CA THR A 79 3.86 2.29 -11.29
C THR A 79 4.79 1.56 -10.33
N LEU A 80 4.88 0.23 -10.43
CA LEU A 80 5.69 -0.64 -9.58
C LEU A 80 6.64 -1.48 -10.42
#